data_AF-A0A349NF91-F1
#
_entry.id   AF-A0A349NF91-F1
#
_cell.length_a   1.000
_cell.length_b   1.000
_cell.length_c   1.000
_cell.angle_alpha   90.00
_cell.angle_beta   90.00
_cell.angle_gamma   90.00
#
_symmetry.space_group_name_H-M   'P 1'
#
loop_
_entity.id
_entity.type
_entity.pdbx_description
1 polymer ?
#
loop_
_entity_poly.entity_id
_entity_poly.type
_entity_poly.pdbx_seq_one_letter_code
_entity_poly.pdbx_strand_id
1 'polypeptide(L)'
;MSIITIHRKQRFKLGIPYLVLINGQPIGIMQNKEISIQIPPGFYNIGVRIIGKLWKWTFSIGGENNIMLNEDQHLNLFVTDKEQWWNILFDIDLILWFISIFYTLPHPCNIIYEILSNGFFAIWIIRLWIIRKKYFILKETKQVSTKIKKD
;
A
#
# COMPACT_ATOMS: atom_id res chain seq x y z
N MET A 1 5.37 18.48 -21.70
CA MET A 1 4.55 17.32 -21.26
C MET A 1 5.16 16.82 -19.96
N SER A 2 4.34 16.44 -18.98
CA SER A 2 4.85 16.04 -17.66
C SER A 2 4.75 14.53 -17.49
N ILE A 3 5.72 13.93 -16.80
CA ILE A 3 5.81 12.48 -16.62
C ILE A 3 5.67 12.18 -15.14
N ILE A 4 4.79 11.25 -14.81
CA ILE A 4 4.69 10.69 -13.47
C ILE A 4 5.20 9.27 -13.52
N THR A 5 6.18 8.95 -12.70
CA THR A 5 6.61 7.58 -12.49
C THR A 5 6.19 7.14 -11.09
N ILE A 6 5.36 6.10 -11.03
CA ILE A 6 4.88 5.54 -9.78
C ILE A 6 5.76 4.33 -9.44
N HIS A 7 6.52 4.49 -8.35
CA HIS A 7 7.39 3.49 -7.78
C HIS A 7 6.71 2.84 -6.58
N ARG A 8 7.03 1.57 -6.36
CA ARG A 8 6.63 0.88 -5.14
C ARG A 8 7.84 0.46 -4.32
N LYS A 9 7.85 0.88 -3.05
CA LYS A 9 8.81 0.37 -2.07
C LYS A 9 8.20 -0.82 -1.36
N GLN A 10 8.31 -2.01 -1.95
CA GLN A 10 7.76 -3.23 -1.38
C GLN A 10 8.82 -4.01 -0.59
N ARG A 11 8.49 -4.48 0.62
CA ARG A 11 9.37 -5.35 1.42
C ARG A 11 9.38 -6.81 0.93
N PHE A 12 8.27 -7.30 0.37
CA PHE A 12 8.09 -8.67 -0.11
C PHE A 12 7.66 -8.71 -1.57
N LYS A 13 8.30 -9.51 -2.43
CA LYS A 13 7.96 -9.64 -3.87
C LYS A 13 6.66 -10.42 -4.14
N LEU A 14 5.61 -10.17 -3.36
CA LEU A 14 4.28 -10.69 -3.67
C LEU A 14 3.73 -9.85 -4.83
N GLY A 15 3.55 -10.49 -5.99
CA GLY A 15 3.06 -9.89 -7.24
C GLY A 15 1.58 -9.52 -7.20
N ILE A 16 1.15 -8.83 -6.14
CA ILE A 16 -0.21 -8.34 -5.97
C ILE A 16 -0.43 -7.22 -7.00
N PRO A 17 -1.52 -7.26 -7.79
CA PRO A 17 -1.84 -6.19 -8.73
C PRO A 17 -2.41 -4.96 -8.01
N TYR A 18 -1.90 -3.78 -8.34
CA TYR A 18 -2.35 -2.49 -7.82
C TYR A 18 -3.04 -1.71 -8.92
N LEU A 19 -4.29 -1.35 -8.73
CA LEU A 19 -5.01 -0.45 -9.62
C LEU A 19 -4.56 0.99 -9.38
N VAL A 20 -4.02 1.62 -10.41
CA VAL A 20 -3.66 3.05 -10.39
C VAL A 20 -4.85 3.84 -10.90
N LEU A 21 -5.24 4.86 -10.13
CA LEU A 21 -6.37 5.74 -10.41
C LEU A 21 -5.87 7.16 -10.59
N ILE A 22 -6.42 7.88 -11.57
CA ILE A 22 -6.28 9.34 -11.66
C ILE A 22 -7.68 9.93 -11.69
N ASN A 23 -7.96 10.90 -10.81
CA ASN A 23 -9.27 11.51 -10.62
C ASN A 23 -10.39 10.46 -10.42
N GLY A 24 -10.06 9.35 -9.76
CA GLY A 24 -10.98 8.23 -9.50
C GLY A 24 -11.18 7.26 -10.66
N GLN A 25 -10.59 7.51 -11.84
CA GLN A 25 -10.66 6.62 -12.99
C GLN A 25 -9.45 5.68 -13.05
N PRO A 26 -9.65 4.36 -13.27
CA PRO A 26 -8.55 3.42 -13.37
C PRO A 26 -7.81 3.58 -14.71
N ILE A 27 -6.50 3.81 -14.65
CA ILE A 27 -5.67 4.02 -15.84
C ILE A 27 -4.77 2.83 -16.13
N GLY A 28 -4.44 2.03 -15.11
CA GLY A 28 -3.60 0.86 -15.30
C GLY A 28 -3.46 0.00 -14.06
N ILE A 29 -2.81 -1.15 -14.24
CA ILE A 29 -2.52 -2.11 -13.18
C ILE A 29 -1.00 -2.21 -13.02
N MET A 30 -0.50 -1.80 -11.85
CA MET A 30 0.89 -1.91 -11.45
C MET A 30 1.13 -3.27 -10.80
N GLN A 31 1.94 -4.12 -11.43
CA GLN A 31 2.31 -5.44 -10.92
C GLN A 31 3.80 -5.67 -11.13
N ASN A 32 4.59 -5.65 -10.05
CA ASN A 32 6.05 -5.85 -10.03
C ASN A 32 6.91 -4.91 -10.89
N LYS A 33 6.31 -4.01 -11.67
CA LYS A 33 6.99 -3.02 -12.51
C LYS A 33 6.42 -1.63 -12.22
N GLU A 34 7.27 -0.63 -12.40
CA GLU A 34 6.91 0.77 -12.28
C GLU A 34 6.00 1.17 -13.45
N ILE A 35 5.08 2.10 -13.22
CA ILE A 35 4.24 2.66 -14.27
C ILE A 35 4.62 4.12 -14.45
N SER A 36 5.01 4.47 -15.68
CA SER A 36 5.19 5.85 -16.12
C SER A 36 3.97 6.29 -16.94
N ILE A 37 3.35 7.39 -16.54
CA ILE A 37 2.16 7.96 -17.20
C ILE A 37 2.52 9.38 -17.66
N GLN A 38 2.29 9.66 -18.94
CA GLN A 38 2.43 11.00 -19.49
C GLN A 38 1.09 11.71 -19.39
N ILE A 39 1.03 12.80 -18.64
CA ILE A 39 -0.20 13.60 -18.50
C ILE A 39 0.09 15.10 -18.65
N PRO A 40 -0.89 15.90 -19.11
CA PRO A 40 -0.72 17.34 -19.18
C PRO A 40 -0.53 17.95 -17.77
N PRO A 41 0.05 19.16 -17.68
CA PRO A 41 0.15 19.86 -16.41
C PRO A 41 -1.24 20.17 -15.85
N GLY A 42 -1.39 20.08 -14.53
CA GLY A 42 -2.68 20.25 -13.88
C GLY A 42 -2.73 19.67 -12.47
N PHE A 43 -3.92 19.76 -11.88
CA PHE A 43 -4.24 19.17 -10.59
C PHE A 43 -4.87 17.80 -10.78
N TYR A 44 -4.29 16.79 -10.12
CA TYR A 44 -4.74 15.42 -10.22
C TYR A 44 -4.85 14.78 -8.83
N ASN A 45 -5.92 14.05 -8.59
CA ASN A 45 -5.99 13.10 -7.48
C ASN A 45 -5.44 11.76 -7.97
N ILE A 46 -4.27 11.36 -7.48
CA ILE A 46 -3.69 10.06 -7.79
C ILE A 46 -3.98 9.09 -6.66
N GLY A 47 -4.64 7.99 -7.02
CA GLY A 47 -4.99 6.91 -6.14
C GLY A 47 -4.29 5.62 -6.51
N VAL A 48 -4.03 4.79 -5.51
CA VAL A 48 -3.61 3.40 -5.69
C VAL A 48 -4.53 2.53 -4.85
N ARG A 49 -5.07 1.46 -5.45
CA ARG A 49 -5.97 0.52 -4.78
C ARG A 49 -5.60 -0.93 -5.07
N ILE A 50 -5.68 -1.77 -4.05
CA ILE A 50 -5.79 -3.22 -4.18
C ILE A 50 -7.27 -3.57 -4.12
N ILE A 51 -7.70 -4.44 -5.01
CA ILE A 51 -9.04 -5.03 -4.98
C ILE A 51 -8.86 -6.53 -4.78
N GLY A 52 -9.50 -7.07 -3.75
CA GLY A 52 -9.55 -8.51 -3.51
C GLY A 52 -11.00 -8.97 -3.39
N LYS A 53 -11.24 -10.21 -3.82
CA LYS A 53 -12.55 -10.84 -3.74
C LYS A 53 -12.44 -12.13 -2.94
N LEU A 54 -13.24 -12.26 -1.90
CA LEU A 54 -13.38 -13.45 -1.08
C LEU A 54 -14.84 -13.90 -1.11
N TRP A 55 -15.12 -14.98 -1.85
CA TRP A 55 -16.48 -15.43 -2.20
C TRP A 55 -17.36 -14.29 -2.78
N LYS A 56 -18.32 -13.80 -1.99
CA LYS A 56 -19.27 -12.74 -2.34
C LYS A 56 -18.84 -11.36 -1.84
N TRP A 57 -17.74 -11.31 -1.08
CA TRP A 57 -17.25 -10.09 -0.47
C TRP A 57 -16.10 -9.50 -1.28
N THR A 58 -16.28 -8.25 -1.71
CA THR A 58 -15.22 -7.48 -2.37
C THR A 58 -14.64 -6.51 -1.36
N PHE A 59 -13.34 -6.60 -1.11
CA PHE A 59 -12.63 -5.64 -0.29
C PHE A 59 -11.72 -4.79 -1.16
N SER A 60 -11.61 -3.51 -0.79
CA SER A 60 -10.67 -2.60 -1.43
C SER A 60 -9.88 -1.87 -0.36
N ILE A 61 -8.57 -1.84 -0.55
CA ILE A 61 -7.62 -1.14 0.29
C ILE A 61 -6.85 -0.18 -0.62
N GLY A 62 -6.72 1.06 -0.21
CA GLY A 62 -6.25 2.13 -1.08
C GLY A 62 -5.63 3.30 -0.33
N GLY A 63 -5.12 4.22 -1.12
CA GLY A 63 -4.69 5.55 -0.69
C GLY A 63 -4.77 6.50 -1.87
N GLU A 64 -5.01 7.77 -1.57
CA GLU A 64 -5.14 8.85 -2.55
C GLU A 64 -4.29 10.03 -2.09
N ASN A 65 -3.68 10.73 -3.05
CA ASN A 65 -2.95 11.96 -2.82
C ASN A 65 -3.22 12.96 -3.94
N ASN A 66 -3.44 14.22 -3.57
CA ASN A 66 -3.63 15.30 -4.53
C ASN A 66 -2.27 15.86 -4.92
N ILE A 67 -1.97 15.86 -6.20
CA ILE A 67 -0.72 16.36 -6.74
C ILE A 67 -0.95 17.49 -7.73
N MET A 68 -0.01 18.42 -7.76
CA MET A 68 0.05 19.50 -8.75
C MET A 68 1.25 19.26 -9.65
N LEU A 69 0.99 19.13 -10.95
CA LEU A 69 2.03 18.98 -11.98
C LEU A 69 2.18 20.27 -12.75
N ASN A 70 3.40 20.81 -12.76
CA ASN A 70 3.76 21.90 -13.65
C ASN A 70 4.35 21.35 -14.95
N GLU A 71 4.52 22.23 -15.93
CA GLU A 71 5.15 21.90 -17.20
C GLU A 71 6.55 21.30 -17.03
N ASP A 72 6.84 20.27 -17.84
CA ASP A 72 8.12 19.57 -17.94
C ASP A 72 8.67 19.02 -16.61
N GLN A 73 7.78 18.74 -15.65
CA GLN A 73 8.14 18.10 -14.40
C GLN A 73 8.12 16.57 -14.52
N HIS A 74 9.14 15.94 -13.93
CA HIS A 74 9.17 14.51 -13.65
C HIS A 74 8.87 14.28 -12.17
N LEU A 75 7.70 13.69 -11.88
CA LEU A 75 7.26 13.40 -10.52
C LEU A 75 7.41 11.91 -10.22
N ASN A 76 8.23 11.59 -9.23
CA ASN A 76 8.34 10.22 -8.70
C ASN A 76 7.40 10.09 -7.50
N LEU A 77 6.46 9.17 -7.57
CA LEU A 77 5.55 8.84 -6.48
C LEU A 77 5.94 7.50 -5.88
N PHE A 78 6.28 7.49 -4.58
CA PHE A 78 6.58 6.26 -3.86
C PHE A 78 5.37 5.82 -3.03
N VAL A 79 4.82 4.66 -3.36
CA VAL A 79 3.73 4.04 -2.59
C VAL A 79 4.31 3.28 -1.41
N THR A 80 3.86 3.63 -0.20
CA THR A 80 4.27 3.00 1.06
C THR A 80 3.07 2.67 1.94
N ASP A 81 3.19 1.64 2.78
CA ASP A 81 2.13 1.21 3.69
C ASP A 81 2.14 2.06 4.96
N LYS A 82 0.98 2.54 5.41
CA LYS A 82 0.85 3.31 6.65
C LYS A 82 1.09 2.47 7.90
N GLU A 83 0.74 1.19 7.85
CA GLU A 83 0.64 0.32 9.03
C GLU A 83 1.79 -0.70 9.13
N GLN A 84 3.02 -0.28 8.80
CA GLN A 84 4.18 -1.19 8.82
C GLN A 84 4.34 -1.93 10.16
N TRP A 85 4.09 -1.25 11.29
CA TRP A 85 4.17 -1.86 12.62
C TRP A 85 3.08 -2.91 12.88
N TRP A 86 1.84 -2.64 12.47
CA TRP A 86 0.74 -3.59 12.63
C TRP A 86 0.90 -4.79 11.70
N ASN A 87 1.44 -4.58 10.50
CA ASN A 87 1.79 -5.69 9.61
C ASN A 87 2.87 -6.57 10.24
N ILE A 88 3.89 -5.99 10.89
CA ILE A 88 4.92 -6.76 11.60
C ILE A 88 4.32 -7.54 12.77
N LEU A 89 3.46 -6.92 13.59
CA LEU A 89 2.79 -7.60 14.69
C LEU A 89 1.93 -8.77 14.18
N PHE A 90 1.23 -8.57 13.06
CA PHE A 90 0.47 -9.61 12.39
C PHE A 90 1.35 -10.75 11.88
N ASP A 91 2.48 -10.44 11.24
CA ASP A 91 3.42 -11.47 10.77
C ASP A 91 3.98 -12.28 11.94
N ILE A 92 4.28 -11.65 13.08
CA ILE A 92 4.72 -12.33 14.30
C ILE A 92 3.62 -13.23 14.84
N ASP A 93 2.38 -12.72 14.97
CA ASP A 93 1.25 -13.51 15.46
C ASP A 93 0.96 -14.72 14.56
N LEU A 94 1.07 -14.54 13.24
CA LEU A 94 0.91 -15.62 12.26
C LEU A 94 2.00 -16.68 12.38
N ILE A 95 3.25 -16.29 12.63
CA ILE A 95 4.35 -17.23 12.91
C ILE A 95 4.11 -17.98 14.22
N LEU A 96 3.70 -17.28 15.28
CA LEU A 96 3.37 -17.91 16.56
C LEU A 96 2.22 -18.91 16.42
N TRP A 97 1.21 -18.55 15.63
CA TRP A 97 0.09 -19.43 15.31
C TRP A 97 0.55 -20.64 14.52
N PHE A 98 1.45 -20.46 13.55
CA PHE A 98 2.02 -21.58 12.81
C PHE A 98 2.85 -22.50 13.71
N ILE A 99 3.61 -21.96 14.65
CA ILE A 99 4.38 -22.74 15.63
C ILE A 99 3.44 -23.53 16.56
N SER A 100 2.31 -22.94 16.99
CA SER A 100 1.36 -23.61 17.89
C SER A 100 0.67 -24.81 17.24
N ILE A 101 0.61 -24.89 15.90
CA ILE A 101 0.15 -26.09 15.18
C ILE A 101 1.08 -27.29 15.44
N PHE A 102 2.39 -27.06 15.58
CA PHE A 102 3.38 -28.13 15.78
C PHE A 102 3.72 -28.37 17.25
N TYR A 103 3.53 -27.37 18.10
CA TYR A 103 3.87 -27.43 19.52
C TYR A 103 2.68 -27.00 20.38
N THR A 104 2.15 -27.93 21.17
CA THR A 104 1.13 -27.61 22.18
C THR A 104 1.78 -26.82 23.31
N LEU A 105 1.40 -25.54 23.42
CA LEU A 105 1.80 -24.70 24.54
C LEU A 105 1.26 -25.28 25.86
N PRO A 106 2.08 -25.34 26.93
CA PRO A 106 1.63 -25.83 28.22
C PRO A 106 0.54 -24.92 28.80
N HIS A 107 -0.38 -25.50 29.56
CA HIS A 107 -1.37 -24.75 30.31
C HIS A 107 -0.70 -23.95 31.44
N PRO A 108 -1.06 -22.68 31.69
CA PRO A 108 -2.16 -21.90 31.11
C PRO A 108 -1.77 -21.01 29.92
N CYS A 109 -0.50 -21.03 29.49
CA CYS A 109 0.03 -20.15 28.45
C CYS A 109 -0.74 -20.25 27.13
N ASN A 110 -1.27 -21.43 26.80
CA ASN A 110 -2.10 -21.61 25.61
C ASN A 110 -3.36 -20.73 25.63
N ILE A 111 -4.08 -20.68 26.76
CA ILE A 111 -5.30 -19.87 26.87
C ILE A 111 -4.98 -18.38 26.72
N ILE A 112 -3.91 -17.93 27.37
CA ILE A 112 -3.48 -16.52 27.31
C ILE A 112 -3.15 -16.14 25.86
N TYR A 113 -2.43 -17.02 25.15
CA TYR A 113 -2.09 -16.82 23.75
C TYR A 113 -3.34 -16.75 22.86
N GLU A 114 -4.29 -17.70 23.00
CA GLU A 114 -5.52 -17.72 22.19
C GLU A 114 -6.36 -16.46 22.39
N ILE A 115 -6.50 -15.98 23.63
CA ILE A 115 -7.27 -14.75 23.91
C ILE A 115 -6.59 -13.53 23.28
N LEU A 116 -5.27 -13.41 23.44
CA LEU A 116 -4.51 -12.28 22.90
C LEU A 116 -4.47 -12.29 21.37
N SER A 117 -4.21 -13.44 20.75
CA SER A 117 -4.14 -13.57 19.30
C SER A 117 -5.50 -13.33 18.64
N ASN A 118 -6.57 -13.94 19.13
CA ASN A 118 -7.92 -13.71 18.59
C ASN A 118 -8.39 -12.26 18.79
N GLY A 119 -8.11 -11.68 19.96
CA GLY A 119 -8.42 -10.27 20.24
C GLY A 119 -7.64 -9.32 19.34
N PHE A 120 -6.33 -9.57 19.17
CA PHE A 120 -5.48 -8.82 18.25
C PHE A 120 -5.99 -8.91 16.81
N PHE A 121 -6.33 -10.11 16.33
CA PHE A 121 -6.84 -10.34 14.99
C PHE A 121 -8.14 -9.57 14.73
N ALA A 122 -9.07 -9.58 15.69
CA ALA A 122 -10.31 -8.81 15.61
C ALA A 122 -10.05 -7.29 15.54
N ILE A 123 -9.19 -6.78 16.42
CA ILE A 123 -8.79 -5.36 16.44
C ILE A 123 -8.12 -4.97 15.12
N TRP A 124 -7.24 -5.84 14.61
CA TRP A 124 -6.53 -5.62 13.37
C TRP A 124 -7.48 -5.53 12.18
N ILE A 125 -8.45 -6.44 12.04
CA ILE A 125 -9.47 -6.39 10.97
C ILE A 125 -10.28 -5.09 11.05
N ILE A 126 -10.77 -4.73 12.23
CA ILE A 126 -11.57 -3.51 12.43
C ILE A 126 -10.74 -2.28 12.02
N ARG A 127 -9.48 -2.23 12.45
CA ARG A 127 -8.58 -1.13 12.11
C ARG A 127 -8.32 -1.07 10.61
N LEU A 128 -8.05 -2.19 9.96
CA LEU A 128 -7.84 -2.29 8.51
C LEU A 128 -9.08 -1.78 7.77
N TRP A 129 -10.27 -2.11 8.26
CA TRP A 129 -11.54 -1.61 7.73
C TRP A 129 -11.68 -0.08 7.86
N ILE A 130 -11.34 0.48 9.02
CA ILE A 130 -11.39 1.93 9.28
C ILE A 130 -10.44 2.69 8.36
N ILE A 131 -9.20 2.22 8.21
CA ILE A 131 -8.16 2.91 7.46
C ILE A 131 -8.10 2.53 5.98
N ARG A 132 -8.98 1.62 5.51
CA ARG A 132 -8.88 1.01 4.17
C ARG A 132 -8.72 2.01 3.03
N LYS A 133 -9.27 3.22 3.13
CA LYS A 133 -9.17 4.26 2.08
C LYS A 133 -7.90 5.12 2.16
N LYS A 134 -7.17 5.04 3.28
CA LYS A 134 -5.97 5.82 3.60
C LYS A 134 -4.81 4.92 4.04
N TYR A 135 -4.80 3.67 3.58
CA TYR A 135 -3.82 2.67 3.94
C TYR A 135 -2.49 2.92 3.23
N PHE A 136 -2.54 3.29 1.94
CA PHE A 136 -1.34 3.70 1.21
C PHE A 136 -1.04 5.17 1.41
N ILE A 137 0.23 5.46 1.66
CA ILE A 137 0.79 6.80 1.66
C ILE A 137 1.60 6.93 0.38
N LEU A 138 1.22 7.90 -0.46
CA LEU A 138 1.99 8.29 -1.63
C LEU A 138 2.93 9.42 -1.22
N LYS A 139 4.24 9.19 -1.32
CA LYS A 139 5.26 10.20 -1.07
C LYS A 139 5.77 10.77 -2.38
N GLU A 140 5.70 12.08 -2.52
CA GLU A 140 6.23 12.80 -3.66
C GLU A 140 7.75 12.98 -3.54
N THR A 141 8.47 12.70 -4.62
CA THR A 141 9.86 13.10 -4.80
C THR A 141 9.96 13.78 -6.15
N LYS A 142 10.14 15.10 -6.11
CA LYS A 142 10.33 15.90 -7.32
C LYS A 142 11.79 15.75 -7.75
N GLN A 143 12.03 15.20 -8.93
CA GLN A 143 13.29 15.43 -9.61
C GLN A 143 13.15 16.77 -10.33
N VAL A 144 13.69 17.82 -9.73
CA VAL A 144 13.93 19.05 -10.47
C VAL A 144 14.93 18.71 -11.55
N SER A 145 14.49 18.70 -12.81
CA SER A 145 15.38 18.71 -13.96
C SER A 145 16.27 19.94 -13.82
N THR A 146 17.48 19.77 -13.27
CA THR A 146 18.53 20.76 -13.38
C THR A 146 18.87 20.85 -14.86
N LYS A 147 18.19 21.76 -15.58
CA LYS A 147 18.66 22.20 -16.89
C LYS A 147 20.03 22.81 -16.62
N ILE A 148 21.08 22.05 -16.90
CA ILE A 148 22.44 22.54 -16.99
C ILE A 148 22.39 23.60 -18.09
N LYS A 149 22.40 24.86 -17.68
CA LYS A 149 22.61 26.01 -18.55
C LYS A 149 24.06 25.88 -19.01
N LYS A 150 24.27 25.38 -20.23
CA LYS A 150 25.56 25.46 -20.92
C LYS A 150 25.63 26.89 -21.46
N ASP A 151 26.45 27.70 -20.80
CA ASP A 151 26.96 28.96 -21.33
C ASP A 151 27.91 28.69 -22.53
#